data_AF-A0A497KMC9-F1
#
_entry.id   AF-A0A497KMC9-F1
#
_cell.length_a   1.000
_cell.length_b   1.000
_cell.length_c   1.000
_cell.angle_alpha   90.00
_cell.angle_beta   90.00
_cell.angle_gamma   90.00
#
_symmetry.space_group_name_H-M   'P 1'
#
loop_
_entity.id
_entity.type
_entity.pdbx_description
1 polymer ?
#
loop_
_entity_poly.entity_id
_entity_poly.type
_entity_poly.pdbx_seq_one_letter_code
_entity_poly.pdbx_strand_id
1 'polypeptide(L)'
;STARWPRGEVEPSLKDEVSEELIQNLFEDTKDIVKVIKVKPKRIFYYVASDWKWKIYLEVLSKRLEKSLDKGIIKNLISSLEIKEKGALAAKYTKKIVEDILKMPEDIAGKRLKAGFIDEYEVLMDAKKFFEKEFNALVYVFKEDDKAKVDPKGKSQVAEPHRPAIFIEE
;
A
#
# COMPACT_ATOMS: atom_id res chain seq x y z
N SER A 1 -23.18 -19.82 37.46
CA SER A 1 -21.90 -19.28 36.98
C SER A 1 -22.15 -18.02 36.19
N THR A 2 -21.78 -16.86 36.73
CA THR A 2 -21.97 -15.56 36.07
C THR A 2 -20.58 -15.01 35.75
N ALA A 3 -19.95 -15.57 34.71
CA ALA A 3 -18.70 -15.01 34.22
C ALA A 3 -19.00 -13.66 33.56
N ARG A 4 -18.35 -12.59 34.05
CA ARG A 4 -18.42 -11.29 33.39
C ARG A 4 -17.64 -11.38 32.08
N TRP A 5 -18.31 -10.98 31.00
CA TRP A 5 -17.69 -10.89 29.68
C TRP A 5 -16.42 -10.02 29.77
N PRO A 6 -15.29 -10.45 29.18
CA PRO A 6 -14.06 -9.67 29.21
C PRO A 6 -14.32 -8.31 28.55
N ARG A 7 -14.00 -7.22 29.25
CA ARG A 7 -13.90 -5.91 28.61
C ARG A 7 -12.68 -5.97 27.71
N GLY A 8 -12.84 -5.79 26.40
CA GLY A 8 -11.71 -5.68 25.50
C GLY A 8 -10.85 -4.49 25.96
N GLU A 9 -9.66 -4.76 26.48
CA GLU A 9 -8.82 -3.74 27.12
C GLU A 9 -8.08 -2.86 26.11
N VAL A 10 -8.15 -3.16 24.81
CA VAL A 10 -7.56 -2.35 23.76
C VAL A 10 -8.48 -2.38 22.53
N GLU A 11 -9.14 -1.27 22.22
CA GLU A 11 -9.73 -1.10 20.89
C GLU A 11 -8.58 -1.00 19.88
N PRO A 12 -8.59 -1.79 18.78
CA PRO A 12 -7.56 -1.69 17.77
C PRO A 12 -7.50 -0.27 17.24
N SER A 13 -6.29 0.26 17.08
CA SER A 13 -6.16 1.60 16.52
C SER A 13 -6.62 1.59 15.06
N LEU A 14 -7.08 2.74 14.54
CA LEU A 14 -7.44 2.86 13.12
C LEU A 14 -6.30 2.43 12.18
N LYS A 15 -5.05 2.53 12.64
CA LYS A 15 -3.88 2.06 11.89
C LYS A 15 -3.80 0.53 11.86
N ASP A 16 -4.10 -0.13 12.97
CA ASP A 16 -4.12 -1.59 13.04
C ASP A 16 -5.21 -2.14 12.12
N GLU A 17 -6.42 -1.58 12.18
CA GLU A 17 -7.52 -2.00 11.29
C GLU A 17 -7.15 -1.88 9.80
N VAL A 18 -6.52 -0.75 9.43
CA VAL A 18 -6.13 -0.51 8.03
C VAL A 18 -4.95 -1.40 7.62
N SER A 19 -4.07 -1.74 8.56
CA SER A 19 -2.96 -2.67 8.33
C SER A 19 -3.46 -4.11 8.16
N GLU A 20 -4.45 -4.53 8.95
CA GLU A 20 -5.12 -5.82 8.77
C GLU A 20 -5.85 -5.90 7.42
N GLU A 21 -6.58 -4.84 7.06
CA GLU A 21 -7.24 -4.73 5.74
C GLU A 21 -6.21 -4.85 4.60
N LEU A 22 -5.04 -4.22 4.75
CA LEU A 22 -3.94 -4.33 3.80
C LEU A 22 -3.44 -5.77 3.64
N ILE A 23 -3.18 -6.46 4.76
CA ILE A 23 -2.71 -7.86 4.75
C ILE A 23 -3.76 -8.76 4.11
N GLN A 24 -5.03 -8.58 4.45
CA GLN A 24 -6.12 -9.40 3.93
C GLN A 24 -6.28 -9.23 2.42
N ASN A 25 -6.30 -7.99 1.92
CA ASN A 25 -6.38 -7.71 0.49
C ASN A 25 -5.17 -8.29 -0.25
N LEU A 26 -3.96 -8.12 0.31
CA LEU A 26 -2.75 -8.66 -0.28
C LEU A 26 -2.75 -10.19 -0.34
N PHE A 27 -3.28 -10.84 0.71
CA PHE A 27 -3.43 -12.29 0.75
C PHE A 27 -4.37 -12.78 -0.35
N GLU A 28 -5.52 -12.12 -0.53
CA GLU A 28 -6.49 -12.47 -1.56
C GLU A 28 -5.92 -12.28 -2.97
N ASP A 29 -5.28 -11.13 -3.23
CA ASP A 29 -4.61 -10.85 -4.50
C ASP A 29 -3.52 -11.90 -4.80
N THR A 30 -2.68 -12.22 -3.82
CA THR A 30 -1.62 -13.22 -3.98
C THR A 30 -2.22 -14.60 -4.26
N LYS A 31 -3.28 -14.97 -3.54
CA LYS A 31 -3.98 -16.24 -3.73
C LYS A 31 -4.56 -16.34 -5.12
N ASP A 32 -5.15 -15.27 -5.65
CA ASP A 32 -5.68 -15.26 -7.00
C ASP A 32 -4.59 -15.33 -8.07
N ILE A 33 -3.46 -14.64 -7.87
CA ILE A 33 -2.30 -14.77 -8.77
C ILE A 33 -1.77 -16.21 -8.77
N VAL A 34 -1.62 -16.83 -7.60
CA VAL A 34 -1.18 -18.23 -7.49
C VAL A 34 -2.15 -19.19 -8.19
N LYS A 35 -3.47 -18.98 -8.03
CA LYS A 35 -4.49 -19.76 -8.77
C LYS A 35 -4.35 -19.61 -10.28
N VAL A 36 -4.05 -18.41 -10.78
CA VAL A 36 -3.88 -18.13 -12.22
C VAL A 36 -2.63 -18.81 -12.78
N ILE A 37 -1.51 -18.78 -12.04
CA ILE A 37 -0.24 -19.40 -12.45
C ILE A 37 -0.35 -20.94 -12.47
N LYS A 38 -1.25 -21.53 -11.66
CA LYS A 38 -1.48 -23.00 -11.55
C LYS A 38 -0.24 -23.82 -11.16
N VAL A 39 0.84 -23.16 -10.74
CA VAL A 39 2.09 -23.75 -10.26
C VAL A 39 2.36 -23.25 -8.85
N LYS A 40 3.08 -24.05 -8.05
CA LYS A 40 3.44 -23.66 -6.68
C LYS A 40 4.51 -22.57 -6.71
N PRO A 41 4.28 -21.41 -6.07
CA PRO A 41 5.28 -20.35 -5.99
C PRO A 41 6.50 -20.84 -5.20
N LYS A 42 7.72 -20.61 -5.71
CA LYS A 42 8.95 -20.83 -4.91
C LYS A 42 9.31 -19.61 -4.10
N ARG A 43 9.18 -18.44 -4.72
CA ARG A 43 9.49 -17.15 -4.10
C ARG A 43 8.42 -16.11 -4.44
N ILE A 44 8.02 -15.36 -3.43
CA ILE A 44 7.06 -14.26 -3.54
C ILE A 44 7.79 -12.99 -3.11
N PHE A 45 7.68 -11.97 -3.94
CA PHE A 45 8.29 -10.67 -3.74
C PHE A 45 7.18 -9.64 -3.63
N TYR A 46 7.11 -8.98 -2.48
CA TYR A 46 6.24 -7.83 -2.25
C TYR A 46 7.05 -6.55 -2.34
N TYR A 47 6.56 -5.59 -3.11
CA TYR A 47 7.16 -4.28 -3.22
C TYR A 47 6.26 -3.22 -2.60
N VAL A 48 6.82 -2.49 -1.66
CA VAL A 48 6.17 -1.39 -0.95
C VAL A 48 6.42 -0.07 -1.67
N ALA A 49 5.41 0.80 -1.69
CA ALA A 49 5.52 2.11 -2.31
C ALA A 49 6.57 2.99 -1.61
N SER A 50 7.30 3.79 -2.38
CA SER A 50 8.26 4.74 -1.81
C SER A 50 7.57 5.84 -0.99
N ASP A 51 8.32 6.46 -0.08
CA ASP A 51 7.86 7.59 0.74
C ASP A 51 7.26 8.75 -0.07
N TRP A 52 7.82 9.04 -1.25
CA TRP A 52 7.32 10.13 -2.10
C TRP A 52 5.91 9.84 -2.65
N LYS A 53 5.56 8.57 -2.92
CA LYS A 53 4.21 8.17 -3.35
C LYS A 53 3.22 8.29 -2.20
N TRP A 54 3.65 7.93 -0.99
CA TRP A 54 2.88 8.12 0.24
C TRP A 54 2.59 9.61 0.53
N LYS A 55 3.59 10.48 0.37
CA LYS A 55 3.40 11.94 0.51
C LYS A 55 2.37 12.47 -0.47
N ILE A 56 2.45 12.10 -1.75
CA ILE A 56 1.45 12.48 -2.76
C ILE A 56 0.07 11.93 -2.38
N TYR A 57 -0.02 10.67 -1.96
CA TYR A 57 -1.28 10.03 -1.62
C TYR A 57 -2.02 10.75 -0.49
N LEU A 58 -1.32 11.02 0.62
CA LEU A 58 -1.88 11.71 1.78
C LEU A 58 -2.30 13.15 1.44
N GLU A 59 -1.51 13.85 0.63
CA GLU A 59 -1.83 15.21 0.20
C GLU A 59 -3.03 15.26 -0.76
N VAL A 60 -3.18 14.27 -1.65
CA VAL A 60 -4.36 14.18 -2.51
C VAL A 60 -5.61 13.86 -1.68
N LEU A 61 -5.49 12.98 -0.69
CA LEU A 61 -6.58 12.67 0.24
C LEU A 61 -6.99 13.89 1.07
N SER A 62 -6.02 14.63 1.62
CA SER A 62 -6.29 15.85 2.40
C SER A 62 -7.01 16.89 1.53
N LYS A 63 -6.49 17.18 0.34
CA LYS A 63 -7.10 18.14 -0.59
C LYS A 63 -8.48 17.73 -1.09
N ARG A 64 -8.72 16.44 -1.25
CA ARG A 64 -10.06 15.94 -1.58
C ARG A 64 -11.06 16.23 -0.47
N LEU A 65 -10.72 15.92 0.79
CA LEU A 65 -11.61 16.18 1.93
C LEU A 65 -11.79 17.68 2.18
N GLU A 66 -10.77 18.50 1.88
CA GLU A 66 -10.86 19.97 1.87
C GLU A 66 -11.64 20.53 0.66
N LYS A 67 -12.15 19.66 -0.24
CA LYS A 67 -12.83 20.02 -1.51
C LYS A 67 -12.04 21.00 -2.39
N SER A 68 -10.73 21.07 -2.19
CA SER A 68 -9.80 22.01 -2.85
C SER A 68 -8.92 21.28 -3.85
N LEU A 69 -9.48 20.28 -4.53
CA LEU A 69 -8.75 19.41 -5.45
C LEU A 69 -8.62 20.05 -6.84
N ASP A 70 -7.84 21.12 -6.93
CA ASP A 70 -7.54 21.78 -8.20
C ASP A 70 -6.29 21.21 -8.87
N LYS A 71 -6.34 21.07 -10.20
CA LYS A 71 -5.19 20.65 -11.02
C LYS A 71 -3.94 21.54 -10.82
N GLY A 72 -4.13 22.81 -10.44
CA GLY A 72 -3.05 23.74 -10.13
C GLY A 72 -2.34 23.43 -8.81
N ILE A 73 -3.09 23.03 -7.78
CA ILE A 73 -2.56 22.68 -6.46
C ILE A 73 -1.73 21.40 -6.55
N ILE A 74 -2.21 20.42 -7.33
CA ILE A 74 -1.50 19.18 -7.61
C ILE A 74 -0.13 19.44 -8.27
N LYS A 75 -0.07 20.39 -9.22
CA LYS A 75 1.18 20.73 -9.92
C LYS A 75 2.17 21.46 -9.00
N ASN A 76 1.66 22.29 -8.10
CA ASN A 76 2.46 22.93 -7.07
C ASN A 76 3.03 21.91 -6.07
N LEU A 77 2.24 20.89 -5.72
CA LEU A 77 2.66 19.80 -4.83
C LEU A 77 3.85 19.00 -5.38
N ILE A 78 3.78 18.64 -6.67
CA ILE A 78 4.88 17.93 -7.36
C ILE A 78 6.15 18.80 -7.39
N SER A 79 5.97 20.12 -7.50
CA SER A 79 7.08 21.08 -7.54
C SER A 79 7.69 21.35 -6.17
N SER A 80 6.90 21.25 -5.09
CA SER A 80 7.33 21.50 -3.70
C SER A 80 7.99 20.30 -3.03
N LEU A 81 7.54 19.08 -3.33
CA LEU A 81 8.03 17.85 -2.69
C LEU A 81 9.44 17.40 -3.15
N GLU A 82 10.18 18.25 -3.89
CA GLU A 82 11.48 17.92 -4.50
C GLU A 82 11.45 16.69 -5.44
N ILE A 83 10.26 16.23 -5.84
CA ILE A 83 10.06 15.09 -6.76
C ILE A 83 10.37 15.51 -8.21
N LYS A 84 11.02 16.65 -8.42
CA LYS A 84 11.39 17.17 -9.76
C LYS A 84 12.26 16.17 -10.52
N GLU A 85 13.14 15.43 -9.83
CA GLU A 85 13.97 14.39 -10.44
C GLU A 85 13.13 13.26 -11.07
N LYS A 86 11.96 12.94 -10.49
CA LYS A 86 11.00 11.95 -11.00
C LYS A 86 9.78 12.62 -11.66
N GLY A 87 9.86 13.90 -12.03
CA GLY A 87 8.71 14.78 -12.29
C GLY A 87 7.67 14.26 -13.29
N ALA A 88 8.10 13.61 -14.38
CA ALA A 88 7.18 13.02 -15.36
C ALA A 88 6.45 11.77 -14.82
N LEU A 89 7.15 10.93 -14.05
CA LEU A 89 6.58 9.77 -13.35
C LEU A 89 5.63 10.22 -12.24
N ALA A 90 6.04 11.20 -11.44
CA ALA A 90 5.23 11.78 -10.39
C ALA A 90 3.94 12.38 -10.96
N ALA A 91 4.01 13.17 -12.03
CA ALA A 91 2.81 13.75 -12.65
C ALA A 91 1.83 12.70 -13.19
N LYS A 92 2.33 11.60 -13.78
CA LYS A 92 1.48 10.48 -14.22
C LYS A 92 0.84 9.78 -13.03
N TYR A 93 1.63 9.48 -12.00
CA TYR A 93 1.18 8.83 -10.79
C TYR A 93 0.12 9.69 -10.06
N THR A 94 0.36 10.99 -9.90
CA THR A 94 -0.60 11.87 -9.24
C THR A 94 -1.92 11.99 -9.99
N LYS A 95 -1.90 12.02 -11.33
CA LYS A 95 -3.16 12.00 -12.10
C LYS A 95 -3.94 10.71 -11.84
N LYS A 96 -3.27 9.56 -11.92
CA LYS A 96 -3.87 8.25 -11.68
C LYS A 96 -4.46 8.17 -10.26
N ILE A 97 -3.70 8.58 -9.25
CA ILE A 97 -4.15 8.48 -7.86
C ILE A 97 -5.28 9.45 -7.54
N VAL A 98 -5.29 10.63 -8.15
CA VAL A 98 -6.41 11.58 -8.07
C VAL A 98 -7.68 10.95 -8.63
N GLU A 99 -7.62 10.30 -9.79
CA GLU A 99 -8.78 9.62 -10.37
C GLU A 99 -9.26 8.43 -9.53
N ASP A 100 -8.34 7.63 -8.98
CA ASP A 100 -8.66 6.49 -8.11
C ASP A 100 -9.30 6.97 -6.79
N ILE A 101 -8.69 7.97 -6.15
CA ILE A 101 -9.21 8.58 -4.93
C ILE A 101 -10.57 9.23 -5.20
N LEU A 102 -10.78 9.95 -6.31
CA LEU A 102 -12.09 10.54 -6.64
C LEU A 102 -13.20 9.49 -6.80
N LYS A 103 -12.87 8.29 -7.30
CA LYS A 103 -13.80 7.15 -7.44
C LYS A 103 -14.09 6.44 -6.11
N MET A 104 -13.19 6.56 -5.14
CA MET A 104 -13.32 5.95 -3.82
C MET A 104 -14.39 6.67 -2.98
N PRO A 105 -15.19 5.99 -2.15
CA PRO A 105 -16.10 6.64 -1.21
C PRO A 105 -15.38 7.64 -0.28
N GLU A 106 -16.02 8.77 0.03
CA GLU A 106 -15.46 9.77 0.96
C GLU A 106 -15.19 9.19 2.35
N ASP A 107 -16.01 8.23 2.80
CA ASP A 107 -15.84 7.56 4.10
C ASP A 107 -14.50 6.80 4.19
N ILE A 108 -14.18 6.02 3.15
CA ILE A 108 -12.91 5.29 3.05
C ILE A 108 -11.73 6.27 2.95
N ALA A 109 -11.87 7.33 2.15
CA ALA A 109 -10.84 8.36 2.04
C ALA A 109 -10.58 9.06 3.38
N GLY A 110 -11.64 9.35 4.14
CA GLY A 110 -11.56 9.89 5.50
C GLY A 110 -10.89 8.92 6.47
N LYS A 111 -11.24 7.63 6.43
CA LYS A 111 -10.61 6.60 7.27
C LYS A 111 -9.11 6.48 6.99
N ARG A 112 -8.71 6.44 5.71
CA ARG A 112 -7.30 6.36 5.30
C ARG A 112 -6.51 7.61 5.67
N LEU A 113 -7.09 8.81 5.51
CA LEU A 113 -6.41 10.03 5.95
C LEU A 113 -6.24 10.08 7.48
N LYS A 114 -7.25 9.63 8.25
CA LYS A 114 -7.16 9.54 9.72
C LYS A 114 -6.13 8.51 10.17
N ALA A 115 -6.02 7.38 9.48
CA ALA A 115 -4.97 6.40 9.72
C ALA A 115 -3.58 6.98 9.40
N GLY A 116 -3.50 7.85 8.39
CA GLY A 116 -2.30 8.60 8.04
C GLY A 116 -1.25 7.72 7.36
N PHE A 117 0.03 8.04 7.58
CA PHE A 117 1.14 7.23 7.08
C PHE A 117 1.22 5.90 7.84
N ILE A 118 1.29 4.81 7.09
CA ILE A 118 1.48 3.45 7.59
C ILE A 118 2.76 2.91 6.96
N ASP A 119 3.68 2.38 7.78
CA ASP A 119 4.87 1.73 7.25
C ASP A 119 4.50 0.30 6.79
N GLU A 120 4.04 0.20 5.55
CA GLU A 120 3.66 -1.08 4.95
C GLU A 120 4.81 -2.09 4.96
N TYR A 121 6.07 -1.61 4.95
CA TYR A 121 7.21 -2.50 5.02
C TYR A 121 7.25 -3.24 6.35
N GLU A 122 7.02 -2.55 7.46
CA GLU A 122 6.95 -3.17 8.79
C GLU A 122 5.76 -4.13 8.88
N VAL A 123 4.58 -3.69 8.44
CA VAL A 123 3.35 -4.51 8.44
C VAL A 123 3.54 -5.82 7.66
N LEU A 124 4.15 -5.74 6.47
CA LEU A 124 4.42 -6.92 5.65
C LEU A 124 5.56 -7.78 6.21
N MET A 125 6.53 -7.17 6.88
CA MET A 125 7.61 -7.90 7.54
C MET A 125 7.08 -8.73 8.72
N ASP A 126 6.13 -8.18 9.49
CA ASP A 126 5.45 -8.91 10.56
C ASP A 126 4.56 -10.02 10.00
N ALA A 127 3.82 -9.73 8.92
CA ALA A 127 2.99 -10.72 8.23
C ALA A 127 3.80 -11.73 7.39
N LYS A 128 5.12 -11.54 7.22
CA LYS A 128 5.96 -12.38 6.38
C LYS A 128 5.83 -13.87 6.71
N LYS A 129 5.95 -14.22 8.00
CA LYS A 129 5.87 -15.62 8.46
C LYS A 129 4.52 -16.25 8.14
N PHE A 130 3.45 -15.46 8.20
CA PHE A 130 2.11 -15.89 7.84
C PHE A 130 2.05 -16.22 6.34
N PHE A 131 2.51 -15.31 5.47
CA PHE A 131 2.55 -15.56 4.03
C PHE A 131 3.43 -16.75 3.63
N GLU A 132 4.60 -16.90 4.26
CA GLU A 132 5.50 -18.04 4.00
C GLU A 132 4.85 -19.37 4.35
N LYS A 133 4.08 -19.41 5.45
CA LYS A 133 3.35 -20.61 5.89
C LYS A 133 2.18 -20.93 4.97
N GLU A 134 1.38 -19.94 4.61
CA GLU A 134 0.17 -20.18 3.80
C GLU A 134 0.47 -20.54 2.35
N PHE A 135 1.48 -19.90 1.74
CA PHE A 135 1.88 -20.18 0.37
C PHE A 135 2.98 -21.23 0.25
N ASN A 136 3.55 -21.67 1.38
CA ASN A 136 4.68 -22.60 1.45
C ASN A 136 5.82 -22.20 0.50
N ALA A 137 6.12 -20.89 0.48
CA ALA A 137 7.04 -20.20 -0.42
C ALA A 137 7.88 -19.19 0.36
N LEU A 138 9.06 -18.83 -0.15
CA LEU A 138 9.91 -17.80 0.49
C LEU A 138 9.38 -16.41 0.17
N VAL A 139 9.18 -15.57 1.19
CA VAL A 139 8.64 -14.21 1.02
C VAL A 139 9.74 -13.18 1.21
N TYR A 140 9.85 -12.26 0.26
CA TYR A 140 10.76 -11.12 0.30
C TYR A 140 9.97 -9.84 0.21
N VAL A 141 10.27 -8.88 1.08
CA VAL A 141 9.65 -7.56 1.08
C VAL A 141 10.73 -6.53 0.75
N PHE A 142 10.50 -5.71 -0.26
CA PHE A 142 11.43 -4.68 -0.70
C PHE A 142 10.73 -3.32 -0.81
N LYS A 143 11.44 -2.24 -0.51
CA LYS A 143 10.96 -0.88 -0.82
C LYS A 143 11.26 -0.57 -2.30
N GLU A 144 10.40 0.21 -2.94
CA GLU A 144 10.60 0.62 -4.33
C GLU A 144 11.94 1.34 -4.56
N ASP A 145 12.42 2.12 -3.59
CA ASP A 145 13.69 2.88 -3.70
C ASP A 145 14.92 2.05 -3.29
N ASP A 146 14.73 0.81 -2.84
CA ASP A 146 15.84 -0.03 -2.41
C ASP A 146 16.75 -0.41 -3.60
N LYS A 147 18.06 -0.22 -3.41
CA LYS A 147 19.10 -0.55 -4.41
C LYS A 147 19.41 -2.04 -4.47
N ALA A 148 19.13 -2.78 -3.39
CA ALA A 148 19.32 -4.21 -3.31
C ALA A 148 18.09 -5.01 -3.81
N LYS A 149 17.06 -4.31 -4.32
CA LYS A 149 15.83 -4.98 -4.77
C LYS A 149 16.12 -5.90 -5.96
N VAL A 150 15.57 -7.10 -5.89
CA VAL A 150 15.61 -8.08 -6.98
C VAL A 150 14.35 -7.92 -7.80
N ASP A 151 14.36 -7.01 -8.78
CA ASP A 151 13.20 -6.74 -9.63
C ASP A 151 13.51 -6.95 -11.12
N PRO A 152 13.50 -8.20 -11.60
CA PRO A 152 13.76 -8.51 -13.00
C PRO A 152 12.69 -7.99 -13.97
N LYS A 153 11.51 -7.57 -13.49
CA LYS A 153 10.38 -7.11 -14.33
C LYS A 153 9.98 -5.64 -14.10
N GLY A 154 10.70 -4.90 -13.27
CA GLY A 154 10.38 -3.50 -12.92
C GLY A 154 9.03 -3.33 -12.21
N LYS A 155 8.51 -4.38 -11.54
CA LYS A 155 7.21 -4.33 -10.85
C LYS A 155 7.19 -3.37 -9.66
N SER A 156 8.33 -3.05 -9.06
CA SER A 156 8.44 -2.15 -7.91
C SER A 156 7.92 -0.74 -8.21
N GLN A 157 8.01 -0.30 -9.47
CA GLN A 157 7.49 1.01 -9.89
C GLN A 157 5.96 1.07 -9.87
N VAL A 158 5.30 -0.09 -9.93
CA VAL A 158 3.83 -0.21 -9.93
C VAL A 158 3.27 -0.22 -8.51
N ALA A 159 4.09 -0.39 -7.48
CA ALA A 159 3.64 -0.39 -6.09
C ALA A 159 3.00 0.96 -5.72
N GLU A 160 1.82 0.93 -5.13
CA GLU A 160 1.06 2.10 -4.67
C GLU A 160 0.73 1.95 -3.18
N PRO A 161 0.56 3.04 -2.42
CA PRO A 161 0.06 2.99 -1.05
C PRO A 161 -1.26 2.23 -0.99
N HIS A 162 -1.38 1.33 -0.01
CA HIS A 162 -2.43 0.33 0.17
C HIS A 162 -2.53 -0.73 -0.94
N ARG A 163 -1.63 -0.73 -1.93
CA ARG A 163 -1.57 -1.70 -3.04
C ARG A 163 -0.11 -2.04 -3.36
N PRO A 164 0.56 -2.81 -2.50
CA PRO A 164 1.92 -3.26 -2.77
C PRO A 164 1.95 -4.15 -4.02
N ALA A 165 3.03 -4.05 -4.80
CA ALA A 165 3.15 -4.84 -6.03
C ALA A 165 3.63 -6.25 -5.73
N ILE A 166 3.06 -7.24 -6.42
CA ILE A 166 3.32 -8.66 -6.21
C ILE A 166 4.06 -9.24 -7.41
N PHE A 167 5.19 -9.89 -7.14
CA PHE A 167 5.91 -10.69 -8.11
C PHE A 167 6.11 -12.10 -7.57
N ILE A 168 5.80 -13.10 -8.38
CA ILE A 168 5.93 -14.50 -8.03
C ILE A 168 6.92 -15.12 -9.00
N GLU A 169 7.91 -15.82 -8.44
CA GLU A 169 8.90 -16.58 -9.18
C GLU A 169 8.64 -18.08 -8.99
N GLU A 170 8.72 -18.82 -10.10
CA GLU A 170 8.48 -20.26 -10.22
C GLU A 170 9.74 -21.11 -10.06
#